data_AF-A0A838DYG0-F1
#
_entry.id   AF-A0A838DYG0-F1
#
_cell.length_a   1.000
_cell.length_b   1.000
_cell.length_c   1.000
_cell.angle_alpha   90.00
_cell.angle_beta   90.00
_cell.angle_gamma   90.00
#
_symmetry.space_group_name_H-M   'P 1'
#
loop_
_entity.id
_entity.type
_entity.pdbx_description
1 polymer ?
#
loop_
_entity_poly.entity_id
_entity_poly.type
_entity_poly.pdbx_seq_one_letter_code
_entity_poly.pdbx_strand_id
1 'polypeptide(L)'
;VTWVDCLAGEKELGKGIFMRGNHNRARRAQKTPRNLPLGVPFDFPAFVLNKITIKAFNTTVYHAQLSKRIRKVQHYDPFFYPLDVVHHWNRVYGKRGFFQYQCVVPFEGGYEAMKEILLRISRSNEASFVTVFKKFGNISSPGILSFPRPGLTLALDFANNGERTLRLFNELDRIVRDNGGAVYPAKDARMSAEDFQAYFPQWQEFTQYIDPKFSSSFWRRVTTPISSTPAATLITG
;
A
#
# COMPACT_ATOMS: atom_id res chain seq x y z
N VAL A 1 -10.50 8.99 -3.36
CA VAL A 1 -9.17 8.36 -3.48
C VAL A 1 -8.18 9.46 -3.79
N THR A 2 -7.00 9.42 -3.21
CA THR A 2 -5.96 10.44 -3.44
C THR A 2 -4.72 9.74 -3.96
N TRP A 3 -4.16 10.21 -5.07
CA TRP A 3 -2.78 9.90 -5.41
C TRP A 3 -1.87 10.85 -4.64
N VAL A 4 -0.81 10.35 -3.98
CA VAL A 4 0.08 11.16 -3.13
C VAL A 4 1.53 10.96 -3.54
N ASP A 5 2.31 12.04 -3.59
CA ASP A 5 3.75 11.99 -3.82
C ASP A 5 4.49 11.67 -2.51
N CYS A 6 4.95 10.43 -2.37
CA CYS A 6 5.73 9.98 -1.20
C CYS A 6 7.20 10.42 -1.22
N LEU A 7 7.67 11.04 -2.31
CA LEU A 7 9.02 11.61 -2.40
C LEU A 7 9.05 13.10 -2.11
N ALA A 8 7.89 13.71 -1.85
CA ALA A 8 7.80 15.08 -1.42
C ALA A 8 8.57 15.25 -0.09
N GLY A 9 9.41 16.30 -0.03
CA GLY A 9 10.13 16.63 1.20
C GLY A 9 9.17 17.09 2.30
N GLU A 10 9.67 17.27 3.52
CA GLU A 10 8.83 17.54 4.70
C GLU A 10 7.86 18.71 4.53
N LYS A 11 8.28 19.76 3.81
CA LYS A 11 7.47 20.96 3.54
C LYS A 11 6.31 20.73 2.56
N GLU A 12 6.40 19.69 1.74
CA GLU A 12 5.39 19.33 0.73
C GLU A 12 4.77 17.94 1.00
N LEU A 13 4.98 17.40 2.21
CA LEU A 13 4.50 16.06 2.56
C LEU A 13 2.99 15.94 2.36
N GLY A 14 2.55 14.87 1.70
CA GLY A 14 1.13 14.65 1.41
C GLY A 14 0.62 15.39 0.16
N LYS A 15 1.48 16.08 -0.60
CA LYS A 15 1.14 16.64 -1.92
C LYS A 15 0.55 15.56 -2.82
N GLY A 16 -0.56 15.87 -3.48
CA GLY A 16 -1.29 14.86 -4.23
C GLY A 16 -2.49 15.38 -5.00
N ILE A 17 -3.15 14.48 -5.73
CA ILE A 17 -4.37 14.74 -6.50
C ILE A 17 -5.52 13.97 -5.86
N PHE A 18 -6.50 14.70 -5.33
CA PHE A 18 -7.70 14.11 -4.75
C PHE A 18 -8.80 13.94 -5.80
N MET A 19 -9.23 12.68 -5.97
CA MET A 19 -10.29 12.27 -6.88
C MET A 19 -11.49 11.74 -6.09
N ARG A 20 -12.67 12.30 -6.38
CA ARG A 20 -13.96 11.82 -5.87
C ARG A 20 -15.02 11.91 -6.95
N GLY A 21 -16.00 11.02 -6.88
CA GLY A 21 -17.11 10.98 -7.81
C GLY A 21 -18.32 10.33 -7.17
N ASN A 22 -19.51 10.66 -7.68
CA ASN A 22 -20.76 9.98 -7.38
C ASN A 22 -21.29 9.40 -8.69
N HIS A 23 -22.05 8.30 -8.61
CA HIS A 23 -22.73 7.76 -9.79
C HIS A 23 -23.62 8.84 -10.42
N ASN A 24 -23.49 9.01 -11.74
CA ASN A 24 -24.35 9.90 -12.50
C ASN A 24 -25.75 9.27 -12.62
N ARG A 25 -26.77 9.93 -12.05
CA ARG A 25 -28.16 9.45 -12.11
C ARG A 25 -28.82 9.74 -13.46
N ALA A 26 -28.25 10.62 -14.28
CA ALA A 26 -28.76 10.87 -15.61
C ALA A 26 -28.46 9.66 -16.52
N ARG A 27 -29.49 9.11 -17.18
CA ARG A 27 -29.41 7.95 -18.11
C ARG A 27 -28.60 8.20 -19.40
N ARG A 28 -27.78 9.25 -19.46
CA ARG A 28 -26.86 9.48 -20.59
C ARG A 28 -25.56 8.72 -20.34
N ALA A 29 -25.50 7.50 -20.86
CA ALA A 29 -24.28 6.71 -20.85
C ALA A 29 -23.19 7.44 -21.65
N GLN A 30 -22.00 7.61 -21.05
CA GLN A 30 -20.83 7.93 -21.85
C GLN A 30 -20.44 6.71 -22.66
N LYS A 31 -19.91 6.94 -23.87
CA LYS A 31 -19.34 5.86 -24.68
C LYS A 31 -18.22 5.19 -23.88
N THR A 32 -18.20 3.85 -23.92
CA THR A 32 -17.08 3.08 -23.39
C THR A 32 -15.80 3.53 -24.08
N PRO A 33 -14.73 3.86 -23.33
CA PRO A 33 -13.46 4.20 -23.94
C PRO A 33 -12.96 3.03 -24.79
N ARG A 34 -12.37 3.32 -25.94
CA ARG A 34 -11.59 2.32 -26.67
C ARG A 34 -10.22 2.26 -26.01
N ASN A 35 -9.88 1.12 -25.42
CA ASN A 35 -8.54 0.90 -24.91
C ASN A 35 -7.58 0.74 -26.10
N LEU A 36 -6.58 1.61 -26.16
CA LEU A 36 -5.45 1.41 -27.07
C LEU A 36 -4.61 0.25 -26.50
N PRO A 37 -4.05 -0.65 -27.34
CA PRO A 37 -3.20 -1.74 -26.89
C PRO A 37 -1.82 -1.21 -26.50
N LEU A 38 -1.77 -0.33 -25.50
CA LEU A 38 -0.54 0.15 -24.91
C LEU A 38 -0.06 -0.92 -23.93
N GLY A 39 1.18 -1.37 -24.08
CA GLY A 39 1.78 -2.35 -23.19
C GLY A 39 3.27 -2.11 -23.01
N VAL A 40 3.80 -2.57 -21.89
CA VAL A 40 5.25 -2.54 -21.62
C VAL A 40 5.87 -3.83 -22.17
N PRO A 41 6.65 -3.78 -23.27
CA PRO A 41 7.01 -4.99 -24.00
C PRO A 41 8.12 -5.81 -23.33
N PHE A 42 8.91 -5.20 -22.43
CA PHE A 42 10.03 -5.85 -21.74
C PHE A 42 10.18 -5.34 -20.31
N ASP A 43 10.85 -6.12 -19.47
CA ASP A 43 11.21 -5.71 -18.10
C ASP A 43 12.22 -4.57 -18.14
N PHE A 44 11.90 -3.45 -17.49
CA PHE A 44 12.81 -2.32 -17.44
C PHE A 44 14.10 -2.70 -16.68
N PRO A 45 15.26 -2.16 -17.10
CA PRO A 45 16.48 -2.31 -16.32
C PRO A 45 16.31 -1.80 -14.88
N ALA A 46 16.96 -2.46 -13.93
CA ALA A 46 16.79 -2.18 -12.49
C ALA A 46 17.11 -0.72 -12.09
N PHE A 47 17.90 0.00 -12.89
CA PHE A 47 18.22 1.40 -12.64
C PHE A 47 17.13 2.38 -13.10
N VAL A 48 16.13 1.95 -13.89
CA VAL A 48 15.11 2.84 -14.44
C VAL A 48 14.14 3.32 -13.38
N LEU A 49 13.71 2.46 -12.45
CA LEU A 49 12.93 2.89 -11.29
C LEU A 49 13.86 3.26 -10.14
N ASN A 50 14.13 4.54 -10.00
CA ASN A 50 14.91 5.11 -8.91
C ASN A 50 14.25 6.42 -8.43
N LYS A 51 14.81 6.99 -7.36
CA LYS A 51 14.30 8.22 -6.76
C LYS A 51 14.15 9.38 -7.76
N ILE A 52 15.09 9.55 -8.68
CA ILE A 52 15.11 10.65 -9.65
C ILE A 52 14.00 10.45 -10.69
N THR A 53 13.91 9.26 -11.29
CA THR A 53 12.91 8.97 -12.33
C THR A 53 11.50 8.99 -11.76
N ILE A 54 11.31 8.48 -10.54
CA ILE A 54 10.01 8.52 -9.87
C ILE A 54 9.66 9.95 -9.46
N LYS A 55 10.63 10.76 -8.99
CA LYS A 55 10.38 12.19 -8.72
C LYS A 55 9.98 12.95 -9.99
N ALA A 56 10.65 12.70 -11.11
CA ALA A 56 10.29 13.31 -12.39
C ALA A 56 8.88 12.90 -12.85
N PHE A 57 8.55 11.60 -12.72
CA PHE A 57 7.21 11.09 -13.01
C PHE A 57 6.14 11.74 -12.11
N ASN A 58 6.33 11.74 -10.78
CA ASN A 58 5.41 12.33 -9.83
C ASN A 58 5.19 13.82 -10.10
N THR A 59 6.26 14.56 -10.41
CA THR A 59 6.19 15.97 -10.80
C THR A 59 5.34 16.14 -12.05
N THR A 60 5.56 15.32 -13.08
CA THR A 60 4.79 15.35 -14.34
C THR A 60 3.31 15.08 -14.10
N VAL A 61 2.98 14.02 -13.35
CA VAL A 61 1.59 13.66 -13.01
C VAL A 61 0.91 14.80 -12.25
N TYR A 62 1.59 15.38 -11.25
CA TYR A 62 1.05 16.49 -10.47
C TYR A 62 0.77 17.72 -11.33
N HIS A 63 1.69 18.07 -12.24
CA HIS A 63 1.57 19.26 -13.10
C HIS A 63 0.73 19.05 -14.36
N ALA A 64 0.43 17.81 -14.75
CA ALA A 64 -0.49 17.51 -15.85
C ALA A 64 -1.90 18.04 -15.58
N GLN A 65 -2.29 18.18 -14.30
CA GLN A 65 -3.52 18.86 -13.91
C GLN A 65 -3.31 20.39 -13.83
N LEU A 66 -3.56 21.08 -14.93
CA LEU A 66 -3.36 22.54 -15.03
C LEU A 66 -4.27 23.37 -14.12
N SER A 67 -5.48 22.87 -13.82
CA SER A 67 -6.46 23.57 -12.99
C SER A 67 -6.54 22.98 -11.58
N LYS A 68 -6.66 23.84 -10.56
CA LYS A 68 -6.82 23.40 -9.15
C LYS A 68 -8.01 22.47 -8.94
N ARG A 69 -9.07 22.62 -9.73
CA ARG A 69 -10.28 21.80 -9.65
C ARG A 69 -10.80 21.50 -11.05
N ILE A 70 -11.03 20.22 -11.33
CA ILE A 70 -11.67 19.75 -12.56
C ILE A 70 -12.99 19.07 -12.17
N ARG A 71 -14.07 19.36 -12.90
CA ARG A 71 -15.36 18.67 -12.80
C ARG A 71 -15.72 18.14 -14.18
N LYS A 72 -15.92 16.83 -14.30
CA LYS A 72 -16.33 16.18 -15.55
C LYS A 72 -17.19 14.96 -15.26
N VAL A 73 -18.08 14.63 -16.19
CA VAL A 73 -18.69 13.28 -16.24
C VAL A 73 -17.64 12.35 -16.86
N GLN A 74 -17.47 11.16 -16.29
CA GLN A 74 -16.49 10.18 -16.75
C GLN A 74 -17.09 8.77 -16.71
N HIS A 75 -16.75 7.95 -17.70
CA HIS A 75 -17.06 6.51 -17.68
C HIS A 75 -16.39 5.83 -16.47
N TYR A 76 -17.03 4.79 -15.91
CA TYR A 76 -16.53 4.16 -14.67
C TYR A 76 -15.13 3.55 -14.85
N ASP A 77 -14.85 3.03 -16.04
CA ASP A 77 -13.62 2.31 -16.35
C ASP A 77 -12.35 3.16 -16.10
N PRO A 78 -12.13 4.32 -16.77
CA PRO A 78 -10.97 5.18 -16.49
C PRO A 78 -11.06 5.94 -15.16
N PHE A 79 -12.20 5.88 -14.46
CA PHE A 79 -12.35 6.44 -13.12
C PHE A 79 -11.81 5.48 -12.04
N PHE A 80 -12.07 4.18 -12.17
CA PHE A 80 -11.65 3.15 -11.21
C PHE A 80 -10.34 2.45 -11.60
N TYR A 81 -10.07 2.32 -12.89
CA TYR A 81 -8.97 1.53 -13.45
C TYR A 81 -8.03 2.37 -14.34
N PRO A 82 -7.51 3.50 -13.85
CA PRO A 82 -6.67 4.38 -14.68
C PRO A 82 -5.36 3.72 -15.14
N LEU A 83 -4.92 2.64 -14.49
CA LEU A 83 -3.70 1.90 -14.83
C LEU A 83 -3.95 0.74 -15.82
N ASP A 84 -5.18 0.26 -15.94
CA ASP A 84 -5.53 -0.89 -16.77
C ASP A 84 -5.41 -0.59 -18.27
N VAL A 85 -5.26 0.68 -18.63
CA VAL A 85 -4.95 1.13 -19.99
C VAL A 85 -3.54 0.72 -20.44
N VAL A 86 -2.65 0.35 -19.52
CA VAL A 86 -1.28 -0.12 -19.82
C VAL A 86 -1.16 -1.60 -19.45
N HIS A 87 -1.16 -2.46 -20.47
CA HIS A 87 -0.89 -3.87 -20.30
C HIS A 87 0.53 -4.13 -19.79
N HIS A 88 0.68 -5.12 -18.91
CA HIS A 88 1.97 -5.50 -18.33
C HIS A 88 2.73 -4.34 -17.64
N TRP A 89 2.01 -3.35 -17.09
CA TRP A 89 2.62 -2.22 -16.36
C TRP A 89 3.60 -2.67 -15.26
N ASN A 90 3.39 -3.84 -14.68
CA ASN A 90 4.26 -4.43 -13.67
C ASN A 90 5.71 -4.68 -14.16
N ARG A 91 5.93 -4.78 -15.48
CA ARG A 91 7.28 -4.93 -16.06
C ARG A 91 8.15 -3.68 -15.88
N VAL A 92 7.55 -2.53 -15.57
CA VAL A 92 8.28 -1.30 -15.23
C VAL A 92 9.17 -1.50 -13.98
N TYR A 93 8.82 -2.43 -13.10
CA TYR A 93 9.63 -2.76 -11.91
C TYR A 93 10.81 -3.69 -12.18
N GLY A 94 10.97 -4.12 -13.43
CA GLY A 94 12.04 -5.01 -13.85
C GLY A 94 11.89 -6.44 -13.34
N LYS A 95 12.88 -7.28 -13.64
CA LYS A 95 12.85 -8.73 -13.39
C LYS A 95 12.73 -9.13 -11.91
N ARG A 96 13.15 -8.24 -10.99
CA ARG A 96 13.06 -8.46 -9.53
C ARG A 96 11.64 -8.23 -9.00
N GLY A 97 10.78 -7.64 -9.82
CA GLY A 97 9.42 -7.30 -9.46
C GLY A 97 9.35 -6.20 -8.39
N PHE A 98 8.24 -6.22 -7.66
CA PHE A 98 7.91 -5.21 -6.67
C PHE A 98 7.16 -5.83 -5.50
N PHE A 99 7.15 -5.10 -4.39
CA PHE A 99 6.30 -5.38 -3.25
C PHE A 99 5.16 -4.38 -3.20
N GLN A 100 3.95 -4.88 -2.93
CA GLN A 100 2.85 -4.02 -2.53
C GLN A 100 2.88 -3.90 -1.01
N TYR A 101 2.73 -2.67 -0.52
CA TYR A 101 2.60 -2.39 0.90
C TYR A 101 1.32 -1.62 1.13
N GLN A 102 0.38 -2.19 1.87
CA GLN A 102 -0.86 -1.51 2.21
C GLN A 102 -1.11 -1.58 3.72
N CYS A 103 -1.24 -0.42 4.34
CA CYS A 103 -1.55 -0.29 5.76
C CYS A 103 -2.80 0.54 6.01
N VAL A 104 -3.31 0.46 7.22
CA VAL A 104 -4.31 1.34 7.80
C VAL A 104 -3.87 1.71 9.22
N VAL A 105 -4.04 2.97 9.60
CA VAL A 105 -3.93 3.43 10.99
C VAL A 105 -5.26 4.04 11.44
N PRO A 106 -5.63 3.93 12.72
CA PRO A 106 -6.85 4.53 13.27
C PRO A 106 -6.93 6.04 13.04
N PHE A 107 -8.10 6.64 13.22
CA PHE A 107 -8.21 8.11 13.15
C PHE A 107 -7.49 8.83 14.29
N GLU A 108 -7.58 8.26 15.49
CA GLU A 108 -6.84 8.74 16.65
C GLU A 108 -5.34 8.46 16.45
N GLY A 109 -4.49 9.49 16.58
CA GLY A 109 -3.05 9.39 16.29
C GLY A 109 -2.68 9.18 14.82
N GLY A 110 -3.62 8.79 13.95
CA GLY A 110 -3.34 8.37 12.58
C GLY A 110 -2.72 9.42 11.67
N TYR A 111 -2.96 10.71 11.92
CA TYR A 111 -2.32 11.77 11.16
C TYR A 111 -0.79 11.77 11.39
N GLU A 112 -0.34 11.73 12.64
CA GLU A 112 1.08 11.70 12.97
C GLU A 112 1.72 10.38 12.53
N ALA A 113 1.01 9.25 12.66
CA ALA A 113 1.47 7.97 12.15
C ALA A 113 1.67 7.99 10.62
N MET A 114 0.70 8.52 9.86
CA MET A 114 0.83 8.64 8.40
C MET A 114 1.93 9.60 7.99
N LYS A 115 2.07 10.72 8.69
CA LYS A 115 3.16 11.67 8.48
C LYS A 115 4.51 10.99 8.68
N GLU A 116 4.67 10.24 9.76
CA GLU A 116 5.92 9.52 10.05
C GLU A 116 6.22 8.44 9.01
N ILE A 117 5.21 7.68 8.56
CA ILE A 117 5.35 6.71 7.47
C ILE A 117 5.85 7.40 6.18
N LEU A 118 5.22 8.50 5.77
CA LEU A 118 5.62 9.24 4.58
C LEU A 118 7.04 9.84 4.72
N LEU A 119 7.41 10.30 5.92
CA LEU A 119 8.75 10.80 6.20
C LEU A 119 9.81 9.69 6.13
N ARG A 120 9.54 8.50 6.68
CA ARG A 120 10.43 7.34 6.57
C ARG A 120 10.63 6.91 5.11
N ILE A 121 9.54 6.87 4.34
CA ILE A 121 9.61 6.58 2.90
C ILE A 121 10.49 7.62 2.19
N SER A 122 10.23 8.91 2.36
CA SER A 122 11.00 9.95 1.65
C SER A 122 12.51 9.94 1.97
N ARG A 123 12.87 9.57 3.21
CA ARG A 123 14.26 9.46 3.70
C ARG A 123 14.97 8.17 3.27
N SER A 124 14.23 7.07 3.05
CA SER A 124 14.81 5.76 2.70
C SER A 124 15.49 5.70 1.32
N ASN A 125 15.17 6.65 0.45
CA ASN A 125 15.38 6.62 -1.02
C ASN A 125 14.81 5.40 -1.74
N GLU A 126 13.95 4.63 -1.08
CA GLU A 126 12.98 3.77 -1.75
C GLU A 126 11.82 4.65 -2.19
N ALA A 127 11.28 4.35 -3.37
CA ALA A 127 10.27 5.19 -3.98
C ALA A 127 9.10 4.32 -4.43
N SER A 128 7.90 4.71 -3.99
CA SER A 128 6.66 4.11 -4.48
C SER A 128 6.28 4.76 -5.81
N PHE A 129 6.11 3.94 -6.86
CA PHE A 129 5.69 4.43 -8.17
C PHE A 129 4.18 4.69 -8.23
N VAL A 130 3.38 3.86 -7.53
CA VAL A 130 1.94 4.03 -7.39
C VAL A 130 1.60 4.17 -5.92
N THR A 131 1.10 5.34 -5.53
CA THR A 131 0.70 5.63 -4.16
C THR A 131 -0.77 6.00 -4.11
N VAL A 132 -1.53 5.32 -3.26
CA VAL A 132 -2.95 5.54 -3.09
C VAL A 132 -3.28 5.75 -1.61
N PHE A 133 -3.80 6.93 -1.29
CA PHE A 133 -4.28 7.29 0.03
C PHE A 133 -5.82 7.32 0.04
N LYS A 134 -6.44 6.75 1.07
CA LYS A 134 -7.89 6.78 1.26
C LYS A 134 -8.24 6.94 2.74
N LYS A 135 -9.42 7.50 2.99
CA LYS A 135 -10.09 7.45 4.30
C LYS A 135 -11.08 6.29 4.26
N PHE A 136 -10.91 5.29 5.13
CA PHE A 136 -11.91 4.24 5.30
C PHE A 136 -13.10 4.75 6.11
N GLY A 137 -14.28 4.17 5.85
CA GLY A 137 -15.51 4.49 6.56
C GLY A 137 -15.62 3.76 7.90
N ASN A 138 -16.80 3.86 8.51
CA ASN A 138 -17.13 3.23 9.79
C ASN A 138 -18.06 2.00 9.64
N ILE A 139 -18.27 1.51 8.42
CA ILE A 139 -19.06 0.31 8.18
C ILE A 139 -18.27 -0.89 8.69
N SER A 140 -18.84 -1.61 9.66
CA SER A 140 -18.23 -2.83 10.18
C SER A 140 -18.35 -3.97 9.18
N SER A 141 -17.27 -4.72 8.99
CA SER A 141 -17.26 -5.93 8.18
C SER A 141 -17.73 -7.12 9.03
N PRO A 142 -18.53 -8.05 8.50
CA PRO A 142 -18.87 -9.28 9.21
C PRO A 142 -17.70 -10.27 9.32
N GLY A 143 -16.58 -10.05 8.62
CA GLY A 143 -15.42 -10.95 8.66
C GLY A 143 -14.56 -10.76 9.92
N ILE A 144 -14.32 -11.83 10.66
CA ILE A 144 -13.52 -11.86 11.91
C ILE A 144 -12.11 -11.27 11.70
N LEU A 145 -11.47 -11.55 10.56
CA LEU A 145 -10.13 -11.06 10.20
C LEU A 145 -10.17 -9.94 9.16
N SER A 146 -11.16 -9.05 9.23
CA SER A 146 -11.33 -7.96 8.27
C SER A 146 -10.17 -6.95 8.33
N PHE A 147 -9.57 -6.65 7.18
CA PHE A 147 -8.60 -5.56 7.07
C PHE A 147 -9.25 -4.17 7.09
N PRO A 148 -10.27 -3.86 6.26
CA PRO A 148 -10.91 -2.55 6.31
C PRO A 148 -11.47 -2.26 7.70
N ARG A 149 -11.06 -1.11 8.25
CA ARG A 149 -11.43 -0.59 9.57
C ARG A 149 -11.39 0.94 9.54
N PRO A 150 -12.08 1.65 10.46
CA PRO A 150 -12.07 3.11 10.49
C PRO A 150 -10.64 3.66 10.60
N GLY A 151 -10.22 4.48 9.63
CA GLY A 151 -8.85 4.97 9.62
C GLY A 151 -8.37 5.59 8.31
N LEU A 152 -7.09 5.95 8.30
CA LEU A 152 -6.35 6.39 7.12
C LEU A 152 -5.60 5.19 6.54
N THR A 153 -5.78 4.91 5.25
CA THR A 153 -5.09 3.82 4.56
C THR A 153 -4.20 4.35 3.45
N LEU A 154 -3.03 3.73 3.33
CA LEU A 154 -2.02 4.03 2.34
C LEU A 154 -1.62 2.72 1.65
N ALA A 155 -1.68 2.69 0.33
CA ALA A 155 -1.21 1.60 -0.52
C ALA A 155 -0.06 2.11 -1.42
N LEU A 156 1.00 1.32 -1.52
CA LEU A 156 2.29 1.70 -2.11
C LEU A 156 2.85 0.51 -2.89
N ASP A 157 3.58 0.80 -3.97
CA ASP A 157 4.26 -0.20 -4.77
C ASP A 157 5.76 0.11 -4.89
N PHE A 158 6.59 -0.68 -4.21
CA PHE A 158 8.05 -0.50 -4.15
C PHE A 158 8.79 -1.50 -5.02
N ALA A 159 9.73 -1.04 -5.84
CA ALA A 159 10.66 -1.93 -6.52
C ALA A 159 11.41 -2.82 -5.51
N ASN A 160 11.61 -4.07 -5.86
CA ASN A 160 12.31 -5.00 -4.98
C ASN A 160 13.83 -4.76 -5.03
N ASN A 161 14.34 -3.93 -4.12
CA ASN A 161 15.77 -3.66 -3.94
C ASN A 161 16.41 -4.57 -2.88
N GLY A 162 15.73 -5.63 -2.44
CA GLY A 162 16.24 -6.62 -1.48
C GLY A 162 16.23 -6.09 -0.05
N GLU A 163 17.31 -6.32 0.70
CA GLU A 163 17.42 -5.96 2.12
C GLU A 163 17.09 -4.50 2.43
N ARG A 164 17.39 -3.58 1.50
CA ARG A 164 17.03 -2.17 1.66
C ARG A 164 15.52 -1.97 1.77
N THR A 165 14.75 -2.60 0.88
CA THR A 165 13.30 -2.53 0.86
C THR A 165 12.71 -3.22 2.08
N LEU A 166 13.26 -4.38 2.47
CA LEU A 166 12.81 -5.13 3.64
C LEU A 166 13.05 -4.38 4.95
N ARG A 167 14.18 -3.66 5.09
CA ARG A 167 14.42 -2.78 6.25
C ARG A 167 13.41 -1.65 6.35
N LEU A 168 13.11 -0.97 5.23
CA LEU A 168 12.06 0.05 5.23
C LEU A 168 10.73 -0.54 5.71
N PHE A 169 10.33 -1.69 5.19
CA PHE A 169 9.07 -2.30 5.62
C PHE A 169 9.05 -2.67 7.10
N ASN A 170 10.17 -3.10 7.69
CA ASN A 170 10.22 -3.34 9.14
C ASN A 170 9.98 -2.05 9.94
N GLU A 171 10.53 -0.93 9.47
CA GLU A 171 10.29 0.39 10.09
C GLU A 171 8.82 0.81 9.96
N LEU A 172 8.22 0.59 8.79
CA LEU A 172 6.81 0.92 8.55
C LEU A 172 5.87 0.05 9.39
N ASP A 173 6.13 -1.26 9.45
CA ASP A 173 5.34 -2.21 10.24
C ASP A 173 5.36 -1.87 11.72
N ARG A 174 6.53 -1.48 12.24
CA ARG A 174 6.65 -0.99 13.61
C ARG A 174 5.78 0.24 13.86
N ILE A 175 5.84 1.25 12.97
CA ILE A 175 5.00 2.46 13.11
C ILE A 175 3.51 2.08 13.06
N VAL A 176 3.11 1.22 12.14
CA VAL A 176 1.71 0.77 11.99
C VAL A 176 1.26 0.06 13.26
N ARG A 177 2.06 -0.89 13.78
CA ARG A 177 1.77 -1.65 14.99
C ARG A 177 1.71 -0.77 16.24
N ASP A 178 2.70 0.10 16.44
CA ASP A 178 2.79 0.98 17.61
C ASP A 178 1.61 1.98 17.67
N ASN A 179 0.94 2.23 16.54
CA ASN A 179 -0.25 3.09 16.44
C ASN A 179 -1.57 2.31 16.33
N GLY A 180 -1.59 1.01 16.65
CA GLY A 180 -2.82 0.19 16.62
C GLY A 180 -3.42 0.00 15.22
N GLY A 181 -2.58 0.11 14.19
CA GLY A 181 -2.95 -0.09 12.80
C GLY A 181 -2.88 -1.56 12.37
N ALA A 182 -2.91 -1.77 11.05
CA ALA A 182 -2.62 -3.06 10.44
C ALA A 182 -2.08 -2.93 9.02
N VAL A 183 -1.34 -3.96 8.61
CA VAL A 183 -0.99 -4.22 7.22
C VAL A 183 -1.95 -5.23 6.61
N TYR A 184 -2.26 -5.10 5.32
CA TYR A 184 -3.24 -5.95 4.65
C TYR A 184 -2.63 -7.31 4.24
N PRO A 185 -3.09 -8.46 4.78
CA PRO A 185 -2.55 -9.76 4.44
C PRO A 185 -2.58 -10.09 2.95
N ALA A 186 -3.61 -9.64 2.22
CA ALA A 186 -3.74 -9.94 0.79
C ALA A 186 -2.71 -9.24 -0.09
N LYS A 187 -1.95 -8.28 0.45
CA LYS A 187 -0.92 -7.52 -0.26
C LYS A 187 0.48 -7.81 0.25
N ASP A 188 0.60 -8.51 1.37
CA ASP A 188 1.86 -8.69 2.05
C ASP A 188 2.48 -10.07 1.79
N ALA A 189 3.76 -10.09 1.47
CA ALA A 189 4.52 -11.30 1.16
C ALA A 189 5.40 -11.81 2.32
N ARG A 190 5.52 -11.08 3.43
CA ARG A 190 6.58 -11.21 4.45
C ARG A 190 6.11 -11.11 5.91
N MET A 191 4.80 -10.95 6.14
CA MET A 191 4.22 -10.59 7.43
C MET A 191 4.67 -11.58 8.50
N SER A 192 5.19 -11.02 9.60
CA SER A 192 5.63 -11.81 10.74
C SER A 192 4.43 -12.31 11.55
N ALA A 193 4.67 -13.33 12.40
CA ALA A 193 3.68 -13.77 13.37
C ALA A 193 3.34 -12.67 14.38
N GLU A 194 4.35 -11.95 14.88
CA GLU A 194 4.17 -10.84 15.82
C GLU A 194 3.23 -9.77 15.25
N ASP A 195 3.51 -9.31 14.04
CA ASP A 195 2.73 -8.23 13.41
C ASP A 195 1.31 -8.70 13.10
N PHE A 196 1.13 -9.89 12.50
CA PHE A 196 -0.21 -10.40 12.19
C PHE A 196 -1.08 -10.57 13.45
N GLN A 197 -0.52 -11.17 14.49
CA GLN A 197 -1.25 -11.43 15.74
C GLN A 197 -1.60 -10.13 16.45
N ALA A 198 -0.76 -9.10 16.36
CA ALA A 198 -1.08 -7.75 16.84
C ALA A 198 -2.15 -7.05 15.98
N TYR A 199 -2.08 -7.17 14.66
CA TYR A 199 -3.01 -6.54 13.72
C TYR A 199 -4.42 -7.14 13.72
N PHE A 200 -4.50 -8.43 14.04
CA PHE A 200 -5.70 -9.25 13.98
C PHE A 200 -5.84 -10.14 15.23
N PRO A 201 -6.02 -9.56 16.43
CA PRO A 201 -6.05 -10.31 17.68
C PRO A 201 -7.23 -11.29 17.80
N GLN A 202 -8.19 -11.27 16.88
CA GLN A 202 -9.25 -12.27 16.79
C GLN A 202 -8.82 -13.53 16.01
N TRP A 203 -7.54 -13.67 15.65
CA TRP A 203 -7.05 -14.86 14.95
C TRP A 203 -7.22 -16.13 15.79
N GLN A 204 -7.10 -16.06 17.12
CA GLN A 204 -7.39 -17.21 17.99
C GLN A 204 -8.86 -17.61 17.91
N GLU A 205 -9.78 -16.64 17.97
CA GLU A 205 -11.21 -16.88 17.77
C GLU A 205 -11.48 -17.42 16.35
N PHE A 206 -10.74 -17.00 15.34
CA PHE A 206 -10.89 -17.55 14.00
C PHE A 206 -10.47 -19.02 13.91
N THR A 207 -9.47 -19.45 14.69
CA THR A 207 -8.92 -20.82 14.61
C THR A 207 -9.92 -21.93 14.90
N GLN A 208 -10.93 -21.71 15.75
CA GLN A 208 -11.98 -22.69 16.04
C GLN A 208 -12.87 -23.00 14.83
N TYR A 209 -12.85 -22.17 13.79
CA TYR A 209 -13.60 -22.39 12.55
C TYR A 209 -12.76 -23.00 11.41
N ILE A 210 -11.47 -23.25 11.65
CA ILE A 210 -10.56 -23.78 10.63
C ILE A 210 -10.66 -25.30 10.60
N ASP A 211 -10.95 -25.88 9.43
CA ASP A 211 -10.76 -27.30 9.19
C ASP A 211 -9.25 -27.63 9.31
N PRO A 212 -8.84 -28.54 10.21
CA PRO A 212 -7.44 -28.91 10.39
C PRO A 212 -6.71 -29.39 9.13
N LYS A 213 -7.44 -29.77 8.07
CA LYS A 213 -6.87 -30.15 6.76
C LYS A 213 -6.54 -28.95 5.87
N PHE A 214 -7.04 -27.75 6.18
CA PHE A 214 -6.75 -26.53 5.43
C PHE A 214 -5.51 -25.82 6.00
N SER A 215 -4.56 -25.53 5.12
CA SER A 215 -3.34 -24.80 5.48
C SER A 215 -2.77 -24.05 4.30
N SER A 216 -2.25 -22.85 4.54
CA SER A 216 -1.49 -22.07 3.56
C SER A 216 -0.10 -21.73 4.11
N SER A 217 0.84 -21.40 3.23
CA SER A 217 2.15 -20.89 3.65
C SER A 217 2.02 -19.63 4.50
N PHE A 218 1.07 -18.76 4.15
CA PHE A 218 0.73 -17.57 4.94
C PHE A 218 0.30 -17.95 6.36
N TRP A 219 -0.70 -18.84 6.50
CA TRP A 219 -1.24 -19.24 7.80
C TRP A 219 -0.15 -19.81 8.71
N ARG A 220 0.64 -20.76 8.21
CA ARG A 220 1.76 -21.35 8.96
C ARG A 220 2.76 -20.31 9.44
N ARG A 221 3.08 -19.32 8.60
CA ARG A 221 4.01 -18.24 8.96
C ARG A 221 3.48 -17.35 10.09
N VAL A 222 2.20 -16.97 10.03
CA VAL A 222 1.67 -15.91 10.90
C VAL A 222 1.08 -16.41 12.21
N THR A 223 0.77 -17.70 12.34
CA THR A 223 0.22 -18.30 13.57
C THR A 223 1.23 -19.11 14.36
N THR A 224 2.52 -19.04 14.01
CA THR A 224 3.58 -19.65 14.82
C THR A 224 3.64 -18.92 16.18
N PRO A 225 3.77 -19.63 17.31
CA PRO A 225 3.94 -18.99 18.62
C PRO A 225 5.14 -18.04 18.62
N ILE A 226 4.95 -16.84 19.18
CA ILE A 226 6.05 -15.88 19.35
C ILE A 226 6.94 -16.43 20.46
N SER A 227 8.15 -16.88 20.11
CA SER A 227 9.17 -17.26 21.09
C SER A 227 9.56 -16.02 21.90
N SER A 228 9.20 -15.98 23.18
CA SER A 228 9.88 -15.11 24.13
C SER A 228 11.25 -15.72 24.44
N THR A 229 12.35 -15.03 24.10
CA THR A 229 13.64 -14.90 24.85
C THR A 229 14.83 -14.72 23.88
N PRO A 230 15.63 -13.65 23.96
CA PRO A 230 17.06 -13.75 23.67
C PRO A 230 17.75 -14.22 24.95
N ALA A 231 18.26 -15.46 24.96
CA ALA A 231 19.06 -15.94 26.08
C ALA A 231 20.32 -15.08 26.13
N ALA A 232 20.49 -14.35 27.23
CA ALA A 232 21.76 -13.73 27.56
C ALA A 232 22.79 -14.85 27.69
N THR A 233 23.66 -14.97 26.68
CA THR A 233 24.90 -15.73 26.82
C THR A 233 25.78 -14.97 27.80
N LEU A 234 25.65 -15.32 29.08
CA LEU A 234 26.67 -15.04 30.09
C LEU A 234 27.94 -15.79 29.65
N ILE A 235 28.87 -15.06 29.04
CA ILE A 235 30.25 -15.52 28.91
C ILE A 235 30.89 -15.31 30.28
N THR A 236 30.97 -16.39 31.06
CA THR A 236 31.96 -16.48 32.13
C THR A 236 33.29 -16.87 31.50
N GLY A 237 34.25 -15.94 31.55
CA GLY A 237 35.66 -16.13 31.26
C GLY A 237 36.46 -15.19 32.15
#